data_AF-V5IGG1-F1
#
_entry.id   AF-V5IGG1-F1
#
_cell.length_a   1.000
_cell.length_b   1.000
_cell.length_c   1.000
_cell.angle_alpha   90.00
_cell.angle_beta   90.00
_cell.angle_gamma   90.00
#
_symmetry.space_group_name_H-M   'P 1'
#
loop_
_entity.id
_entity.type
_entity.pdbx_description
1 polymer ?
#
loop_
_entity_poly.entity_id
_entity_poly.type
_entity_poly.pdbx_seq_one_letter_code
_entity_poly.pdbx_strand_id
1 'polypeptide(L)'
;QTETKRLRFSRMVSPDPIQFMALPCRDVTSWNLTDRCHFVRSVPSCEPNAGFIDYLEVIYCLLGPEKHLYTLGMSVVWLLMLFVALGITSGDFLTPALFVISKTLHMSQNVAGVTLLAFGNGSPDIFSSLAGIRQGSYELVIGGLIGGGIFVTTVVAGSVFLTQPFKLAARPFLRDCLFYTSAGVWAFYLFYTGSLSIAHAIGFICLYGAYIVLVVVSGILYQKYICTNEKSEENEKKEEKSPEKGRLQPILA
;
A
#
# COMPACT_ATOMS: atom_id res chain seq x y z
N GLN A 1 9.56 23.75 -29.71
CA GLN A 1 8.60 22.62 -29.60
C GLN A 1 7.15 23.05 -29.38
N THR A 2 6.90 24.27 -28.89
CA THR A 2 5.55 24.80 -28.63
C THR A 2 4.78 25.24 -29.89
N GLU A 3 5.48 25.65 -30.96
CA GLU A 3 4.84 26.06 -32.22
C GLU A 3 4.38 24.90 -33.12
N THR A 4 5.03 23.74 -33.04
CA THR A 4 4.71 22.59 -33.90
C THR A 4 3.35 21.96 -33.55
N LYS A 5 2.88 22.10 -32.29
CA LYS A 5 1.53 21.72 -31.88
C LYS A 5 0.46 22.73 -32.32
N ARG A 6 0.82 24.01 -32.42
CA ARG A 6 -0.11 25.10 -32.79
C ARG A 6 -0.49 25.05 -34.29
N LEU A 7 0.44 24.65 -35.15
CA LEU A 7 0.22 24.54 -36.60
C LEU A 7 -0.60 23.33 -37.06
N ARG A 8 -0.84 22.34 -36.20
CA ARG A 8 -1.62 21.14 -36.58
C ARG A 8 -3.15 21.35 -36.49
N PHE A 9 -3.62 22.46 -35.90
CA PHE A 9 -5.04 22.64 -35.60
C PHE A 9 -5.76 23.76 -36.40
N SER A 10 -5.06 24.78 -36.91
CA SER A 10 -5.72 25.84 -37.71
C SER A 10 -6.20 25.38 -39.10
N ARG A 11 -6.13 24.07 -39.42
CA ARG A 11 -6.57 23.53 -40.72
C ARG A 11 -7.56 22.35 -40.63
N MET A 12 -8.16 22.07 -39.47
CA MET A 12 -9.22 21.05 -39.35
C MET A 12 -10.61 21.68 -39.38
N VAL A 13 -11.07 21.98 -40.59
CA VAL A 13 -12.48 21.76 -40.93
C VAL A 13 -12.66 20.24 -40.86
N SER A 14 -13.33 19.76 -39.81
CA SER A 14 -13.62 18.35 -39.53
C SER A 14 -12.39 17.43 -39.39
N PRO A 15 -11.92 17.15 -38.17
CA PRO A 15 -10.89 16.14 -37.95
C PRO A 15 -11.44 14.74 -38.28
N ASP A 16 -10.65 13.92 -38.98
CA ASP A 16 -10.98 12.52 -39.24
C ASP A 16 -11.31 11.78 -37.93
N PRO A 17 -12.39 10.97 -37.88
CA PRO A 17 -12.84 10.30 -36.65
C PRO A 17 -11.79 9.39 -36.02
N ILE A 18 -10.79 8.95 -36.80
CA ILE A 18 -9.70 8.07 -36.34
C ILE A 18 -8.70 8.81 -35.44
N GLN A 19 -8.47 10.12 -35.62
CA GLN A 19 -7.54 10.86 -34.74
C GLN A 19 -8.16 11.22 -33.38
N PHE A 20 -9.49 11.34 -33.29
CA PHE A 20 -10.18 11.64 -32.04
C PHE A 20 -10.13 10.47 -31.03
N MET A 21 -10.18 9.23 -31.52
CA MET A 21 -10.13 8.02 -30.69
C MET A 21 -8.76 7.76 -30.02
N ALA A 22 -7.69 8.43 -30.45
CA ALA A 22 -6.32 8.16 -30.00
C ALA A 22 -5.73 9.23 -29.05
N LEU A 23 -6.49 10.26 -28.69
CA LEU A 23 -6.00 11.34 -27.82
C LEU A 23 -5.99 10.91 -26.34
N PRO A 24 -4.86 11.07 -25.62
CA PRO A 24 -4.81 10.79 -24.19
C PRO A 24 -5.58 11.85 -23.41
N CYS A 25 -6.43 11.43 -22.46
CA CYS A 25 -7.22 12.36 -21.65
C CYS A 25 -6.37 13.33 -20.80
N ARG A 26 -5.11 12.96 -20.51
CA ARG A 26 -4.14 13.80 -19.78
C ARG A 26 -3.89 15.17 -20.43
N ASP A 27 -4.10 15.30 -21.73
CA ASP A 27 -3.83 16.53 -22.48
C ASP A 27 -4.92 17.60 -22.32
N VAL A 28 -5.99 17.36 -21.54
CA VAL A 28 -7.10 18.32 -21.34
C VAL A 28 -6.64 19.73 -20.92
N THR A 29 -5.58 19.84 -20.12
CA THR A 29 -5.04 21.13 -19.66
C THR A 29 -4.32 21.91 -20.76
N SER A 30 -3.90 21.24 -21.84
CA SER A 30 -3.24 21.87 -23.00
C SER A 30 -4.21 22.61 -23.92
N TRP A 31 -5.52 22.38 -23.76
CA TRP A 31 -6.58 23.07 -24.51
C TRP A 31 -7.01 24.37 -23.84
N ASN A 32 -7.52 25.29 -24.66
CA ASN A 32 -8.09 26.56 -24.21
C ASN A 32 -9.24 26.32 -23.22
N LEU A 33 -9.39 27.23 -22.24
CA LEU A 33 -10.36 27.12 -21.15
C LEU A 33 -11.78 26.72 -21.60
N THR A 34 -12.25 27.32 -22.70
CA THR A 34 -13.60 27.14 -23.25
C THR A 34 -13.80 25.77 -23.91
N ASP A 35 -12.74 25.15 -24.41
CA ASP A 35 -12.81 23.90 -25.19
C ASP A 35 -12.60 22.64 -24.33
N ARG A 36 -12.18 22.81 -23.07
CA ARG A 36 -11.87 21.68 -22.16
C ARG A 36 -13.07 20.78 -21.90
N CYS A 37 -14.25 21.35 -21.67
CA CYS A 37 -15.46 20.57 -21.44
C CYS A 37 -15.87 19.77 -22.69
N HIS A 38 -15.78 20.39 -23.87
CA HIS A 38 -16.05 19.71 -25.13
C HIS A 38 -15.06 18.57 -25.36
N PHE A 39 -13.78 18.78 -25.07
CA PHE A 39 -12.75 17.75 -25.15
C PHE A 39 -13.08 16.54 -24.26
N VAL A 40 -13.37 16.76 -22.97
CA VAL A 40 -13.68 15.67 -22.02
C VAL A 40 -14.87 14.82 -22.48
N ARG A 41 -15.94 15.44 -22.99
CA ARG A 41 -17.14 14.71 -23.45
C ARG A 41 -16.97 14.03 -24.81
N SER A 42 -16.04 14.50 -25.64
CA SER A 42 -15.85 14.02 -27.01
C SER A 42 -14.82 12.90 -27.12
N VAL A 43 -13.93 12.75 -26.14
CA VAL A 43 -12.84 11.78 -26.16
C VAL A 43 -13.19 10.54 -25.32
N PRO A 44 -13.32 9.35 -25.92
CA PRO A 44 -13.72 8.14 -25.20
C PRO A 44 -12.70 7.69 -24.15
N SER A 45 -11.43 8.10 -24.28
CA SER A 45 -10.39 7.83 -23.27
C SER A 45 -10.58 8.61 -21.96
N CYS A 46 -11.48 9.60 -21.93
CA CYS A 46 -11.83 10.33 -20.71
C CYS A 46 -13.00 9.69 -19.94
N GLU A 47 -13.68 8.71 -20.52
CA GLU A 47 -14.86 8.11 -19.91
C GLU A 47 -14.48 7.20 -18.73
N PRO A 48 -15.10 7.39 -17.54
CA PRO A 48 -14.72 6.67 -16.34
C PRO A 48 -15.20 5.21 -16.39
N ASN A 49 -14.37 4.33 -16.94
CA ASN A 49 -14.68 2.89 -17.04
C ASN A 49 -14.67 2.13 -15.69
N ALA A 50 -14.29 2.77 -14.58
CA ALA A 50 -14.08 2.11 -13.29
C ALA A 50 -14.42 2.96 -12.05
N GLY A 51 -15.12 4.08 -12.22
CA GLY A 51 -15.46 5.01 -11.12
C GLY A 51 -16.95 5.32 -11.06
N PHE A 52 -17.48 5.54 -9.84
CA PHE A 52 -18.87 5.97 -9.65
C PHE A 52 -19.10 7.45 -9.96
N ILE A 53 -18.03 8.26 -9.97
CA ILE A 53 -18.09 9.71 -10.14
C ILE A 53 -17.14 10.10 -11.28
N ASP A 54 -17.67 10.81 -12.29
CA ASP A 54 -16.86 11.43 -13.34
C ASP A 54 -16.23 12.73 -12.85
N TYR A 55 -15.06 12.61 -12.23
CA TYR A 55 -14.33 13.77 -11.73
C TYR A 55 -13.92 14.73 -12.86
N LEU A 56 -13.67 14.24 -14.08
CA LEU A 56 -13.28 15.07 -15.21
C LEU A 56 -14.44 15.96 -15.65
N GLU A 57 -15.64 15.38 -15.80
CA GLU A 57 -16.84 16.15 -16.14
C GLU A 57 -17.23 17.13 -15.02
N VAL A 58 -17.17 16.70 -13.75
CA VAL A 58 -17.48 17.58 -12.62
C VAL A 58 -16.53 18.79 -12.59
N ILE A 59 -15.22 18.57 -12.78
CA ILE A 59 -14.20 19.62 -12.71
C ILE A 59 -14.29 20.56 -13.93
N TYR A 60 -14.32 20.00 -15.15
CA TYR A 60 -14.17 20.80 -16.37
C TYR A 60 -15.50 21.29 -16.96
N CYS A 61 -16.62 20.60 -16.72
CA CYS A 61 -17.93 20.97 -17.26
C CYS A 61 -18.89 21.57 -16.22
N LEU A 62 -18.93 21.02 -15.00
CA LEU A 62 -19.93 21.42 -14.00
C LEU A 62 -19.50 22.63 -13.17
N LEU A 63 -18.25 22.63 -12.67
CA LEU A 63 -17.70 23.73 -11.87
C LEU A 63 -17.08 24.82 -12.75
N GLY A 64 -16.59 24.45 -13.94
CA GLY A 64 -15.99 25.36 -14.91
C GLY A 64 -14.67 25.99 -14.44
N PRO A 65 -13.93 26.65 -15.33
CA PRO A 65 -12.61 27.17 -15.00
C PRO A 65 -12.62 28.41 -14.09
N GLU A 66 -13.71 29.16 -14.04
CA GLU A 66 -13.84 30.35 -13.19
C GLU A 66 -13.84 30.00 -11.68
N LYS A 67 -14.14 28.74 -11.32
CA LYS A 67 -14.27 28.27 -9.93
C LYS A 67 -13.19 27.26 -9.54
N HIS A 68 -12.00 27.35 -10.13
CA HIS A 68 -10.90 26.44 -9.82
C HIS A 68 -10.54 26.41 -8.32
N LEU A 69 -10.56 27.55 -7.63
CA LEU A 69 -10.28 27.59 -6.18
C LEU A 69 -11.33 26.83 -5.35
N TYR A 70 -12.61 26.95 -5.71
CA TYR A 70 -13.69 26.21 -5.05
C TYR A 70 -13.57 24.71 -5.30
N THR A 71 -13.24 24.31 -6.54
CA THR A 71 -13.01 22.91 -6.92
C THR A 71 -11.88 22.28 -6.10
N LEU A 72 -10.77 23.00 -5.97
CA LEU A 72 -9.63 22.57 -5.15
C LEU A 72 -10.02 22.48 -3.67
N GLY A 73 -10.71 23.50 -3.14
CA GLY A 73 -11.18 23.51 -1.76
C GLY A 73 -12.08 22.32 -1.44
N MET A 74 -13.08 22.05 -2.29
CA MET A 74 -13.98 20.89 -2.14
C MET A 74 -13.22 19.56 -2.23
N SER A 75 -12.24 19.46 -3.13
CA SER A 75 -11.40 18.25 -3.26
C SER A 75 -10.54 18.00 -2.01
N VAL A 76 -9.96 19.07 -1.43
CA VAL A 76 -9.18 18.98 -0.19
C VAL A 76 -10.07 18.59 1.00
N VAL A 77 -11.24 19.21 1.12
CA VAL A 77 -12.21 18.86 2.17
C VAL A 77 -12.65 17.42 2.04
N TRP A 78 -12.96 16.97 0.81
CA TRP A 78 -13.31 15.58 0.53
C TRP A 78 -12.18 14.61 0.90
N LEU A 79 -10.94 14.93 0.54
CA LEU A 79 -9.77 14.11 0.89
C LEU A 79 -9.57 14.04 2.41
N LEU A 80 -9.69 15.16 3.13
CA LEU A 80 -9.61 15.18 4.59
C LEU A 80 -10.73 14.36 5.24
N MET A 81 -11.95 14.45 4.72
CA MET A 81 -13.08 13.64 5.18
C MET A 81 -12.81 12.15 5.01
N LEU A 82 -12.31 11.73 3.84
CA LEU A 82 -11.93 10.34 3.58
C LEU A 82 -10.79 9.88 4.49
N PHE A 83 -9.78 10.73 4.70
CA PHE A 83 -8.66 10.41 5.59
C PHE A 83 -9.11 10.20 7.04
N VAL A 84 -9.97 11.08 7.57
CA VAL A 84 -10.55 10.95 8.91
C VAL A 84 -11.44 9.72 9.00
N ALA A 85 -12.28 9.47 8.00
CA ALA A 85 -13.14 8.28 7.96
C ALA A 85 -12.30 6.99 7.99
N LEU A 86 -11.26 6.89 7.15
CA LEU A 86 -10.35 5.74 7.15
C LEU A 86 -9.62 5.59 8.49
N GLY A 87 -9.20 6.69 9.12
CA GLY A 87 -8.56 6.67 10.44
C GLY A 87 -9.48 6.11 11.52
N ILE A 88 -10.72 6.62 11.60
CA ILE A 88 -11.73 6.15 12.57
C ILE A 88 -12.09 4.69 12.30
N THR A 89 -12.36 4.32 11.05
CA THR A 89 -12.69 2.93 10.69
C THR A 89 -11.54 1.97 11.01
N SER A 90 -10.30 2.37 10.75
CA SER A 90 -9.12 1.56 11.07
C SER A 90 -8.94 1.37 12.58
N GLY A 91 -9.16 2.42 13.36
CA GLY A 91 -9.03 2.38 14.82
C GLY A 91 -10.13 1.54 15.49
N ASP A 92 -11.39 1.86 15.20
CA ASP A 92 -12.53 1.35 15.96
C ASP A 92 -13.05 0.00 15.45
N PHE A 93 -12.81 -0.33 14.17
CA PHE A 93 -13.36 -1.55 13.56
C PHE A 93 -12.26 -2.53 13.13
N LEU A 94 -11.27 -2.06 12.36
CA LEU A 94 -10.24 -2.95 11.79
C LEU A 94 -9.30 -3.51 12.88
N THR A 95 -8.83 -2.66 13.79
CA THR A 95 -7.87 -3.06 14.83
C THR A 95 -8.46 -4.12 15.79
N PRO A 96 -9.68 -3.97 16.35
CA PRO A 96 -10.29 -5.01 17.19
C PRO A 96 -10.58 -6.30 16.42
N ALA A 97 -11.02 -6.21 15.16
CA ALA A 97 -11.25 -7.38 14.32
C ALA A 97 -9.96 -8.18 14.09
N LEU A 98 -8.85 -7.49 13.77
CA LEU A 98 -7.53 -8.12 13.64
C LEU A 98 -7.05 -8.77 14.94
N PHE A 99 -7.31 -8.15 16.09
CA PHE A 99 -6.96 -8.72 17.39
C PHE A 99 -7.69 -10.05 17.64
N VAL A 100 -9.00 -10.09 17.39
CA VAL A 100 -9.81 -11.31 17.55
C VAL A 100 -9.35 -12.40 16.59
N ILE A 101 -9.16 -12.07 15.30
CA ILE A 101 -8.70 -13.03 14.29
C ILE A 101 -7.32 -13.58 14.65
N SER A 102 -6.39 -12.72 15.08
CA SER A 102 -5.05 -13.14 15.51
C SER A 102 -5.10 -14.11 16.70
N LYS A 103 -6.03 -13.91 17.65
CA LYS A 103 -6.25 -14.82 18.78
C LYS A 103 -6.83 -16.15 18.32
N THR A 104 -7.84 -16.14 17.46
CA THR A 104 -8.46 -17.36 16.92
C THR A 104 -7.50 -18.19 16.08
N LEU A 105 -6.62 -17.54 15.31
CA LEU A 105 -5.60 -18.21 14.49
C LEU A 105 -4.32 -18.57 15.26
N HIS A 106 -4.25 -18.29 16.57
CA HIS A 106 -3.05 -18.50 17.41
C HIS A 106 -1.78 -17.85 16.83
N MET A 107 -1.93 -16.72 16.13
CA MET A 107 -0.81 -15.97 15.55
C MET A 107 -0.43 -14.78 16.45
N SER A 108 0.82 -14.32 16.33
CA SER A 108 1.26 -13.09 17.00
C SER A 108 0.72 -11.84 16.29
N GLN A 109 0.54 -10.75 17.04
CA GLN A 109 0.06 -9.48 16.50
C GLN A 109 0.96 -8.94 15.38
N ASN A 110 2.27 -9.18 15.48
CA ASN A 110 3.22 -8.80 14.43
C ASN A 110 2.94 -9.55 13.13
N VAL A 111 2.64 -10.85 13.20
CA VAL A 111 2.34 -11.66 12.02
C VAL A 111 0.99 -11.25 11.42
N ALA A 112 -0.02 -11.01 12.25
CA ALA A 112 -1.32 -10.48 11.80
C ALA A 112 -1.18 -9.13 11.08
N GLY A 113 -0.33 -8.23 11.58
CA GLY A 113 -0.04 -6.95 10.94
C GLY A 113 0.62 -7.10 9.56
N VAL A 114 1.68 -7.91 9.44
CA VAL A 114 2.39 -8.08 8.16
C VAL A 114 1.63 -8.94 7.13
N THR A 115 0.50 -9.56 7.53
CA THR A 115 -0.30 -10.42 6.64
C THR A 115 -1.71 -9.87 6.42
N LEU A 116 -2.57 -9.89 7.44
CA LEU A 116 -3.98 -9.54 7.33
C LEU A 116 -4.18 -8.04 7.08
N LEU A 117 -3.48 -7.19 7.84
CA LEU A 117 -3.54 -5.74 7.64
C LEU A 117 -2.92 -5.35 6.28
N ALA A 118 -1.77 -5.95 5.94
CA ALA A 118 -1.12 -5.73 4.65
C ALA A 118 -2.02 -6.16 3.47
N PHE A 119 -2.71 -7.29 3.58
CA PHE A 119 -3.66 -7.77 2.58
C PHE A 119 -4.90 -6.87 2.46
N GLY A 120 -5.44 -6.42 3.59
CA GLY A 120 -6.59 -5.51 3.64
C GLY A 120 -6.32 -4.18 2.94
N ASN A 121 -5.12 -3.61 3.14
CA ASN A 121 -4.70 -2.39 2.46
C ASN A 121 -4.34 -2.64 0.98
N GLY A 122 -3.61 -3.72 0.68
CA GLY A 122 -3.12 -3.97 -0.68
C GLY A 122 -4.19 -4.41 -1.68
N SER A 123 -5.29 -5.03 -1.22
CA SER A 123 -6.38 -5.49 -2.10
C SER A 123 -7.00 -4.36 -2.93
N PRO A 124 -7.54 -3.27 -2.34
CA PRO A 124 -8.10 -2.17 -3.11
C PRO A 124 -7.06 -1.46 -3.98
N ASP A 125 -5.79 -1.38 -3.54
CA ASP A 125 -4.71 -0.78 -4.34
C ASP A 125 -4.45 -1.57 -5.63
N ILE A 126 -4.47 -2.90 -5.58
CA ILE A 126 -4.32 -3.75 -6.77
C ILE A 126 -5.48 -3.53 -7.74
N PHE A 127 -6.72 -3.50 -7.25
CA PHE A 127 -7.89 -3.28 -8.10
C PHE A 127 -7.88 -1.89 -8.74
N SER A 128 -7.53 -0.86 -7.97
CA SER A 128 -7.37 0.52 -8.45
C SER A 128 -6.26 0.63 -9.50
N SER A 129 -5.11 -0.01 -9.24
CA SER A 129 -3.99 -0.06 -10.18
C SER A 129 -4.35 -0.76 -11.49
N LEU A 130 -5.06 -1.89 -11.41
CA LEU A 130 -5.55 -2.62 -12.58
C LEU A 130 -6.52 -1.78 -13.41
N ALA A 131 -7.44 -1.07 -12.75
CA ALA A 131 -8.36 -0.15 -13.40
C ALA A 131 -7.61 0.99 -14.12
N GLY A 132 -6.62 1.61 -13.46
CA GLY A 132 -5.81 2.68 -14.05
C GLY A 132 -4.94 2.21 -15.22
N ILE A 133 -4.36 1.01 -15.14
CA ILE A 133 -3.58 0.42 -16.25
C ILE A 133 -4.47 0.12 -17.45
N ARG A 134 -5.70 -0.39 -17.24
CA ARG A 134 -6.69 -0.61 -18.31
C ARG A 134 -7.08 0.68 -19.02
N GLN A 135 -7.02 1.82 -18.33
CA GLN A 135 -7.25 3.15 -18.89
C GLN A 135 -5.99 3.77 -19.53
N GLY A 136 -4.89 3.01 -19.65
CA GLY A 136 -3.63 3.50 -20.24
C GLY A 136 -2.85 4.46 -19.33
N SER A 137 -3.24 4.62 -18.06
CA SER A 137 -2.64 5.55 -17.10
C SER A 137 -1.55 4.90 -16.24
N TYR A 138 -0.65 4.13 -16.87
CA TYR A 138 0.37 3.34 -16.16
C TYR A 138 1.37 4.20 -15.39
N GLU A 139 1.79 5.35 -15.92
CA GLU A 139 2.72 6.27 -15.23
C GLU A 139 2.15 6.78 -13.90
N LEU A 140 0.85 7.11 -13.89
CA LEU A 140 0.16 7.60 -12.71
C LEU A 140 0.01 6.51 -11.65
N VAL A 141 -0.35 5.30 -12.08
CA VAL A 141 -0.48 4.12 -11.20
C VAL A 141 0.86 3.79 -10.54
N ILE A 142 1.93 3.72 -11.33
CA ILE A 142 3.27 3.43 -10.83
C ILE A 142 3.77 4.53 -9.89
N GLY A 143 3.56 5.80 -10.25
CA GLY A 143 3.91 6.94 -9.41
C GLY A 143 3.18 6.92 -8.06
N GLY A 144 1.89 6.55 -8.07
CA GLY A 144 1.08 6.37 -6.87
C GLY A 144 1.61 5.26 -5.96
N LEU A 145 1.92 4.08 -6.51
CA LEU A 145 2.46 2.93 -5.76
C LEU A 145 3.78 3.28 -5.05
N ILE A 146 4.72 3.88 -5.78
CA ILE A 146 6.04 4.24 -5.23
C ILE A 146 5.91 5.37 -4.23
N GLY A 147 5.12 6.41 -4.56
CA GLY A 147 4.87 7.54 -3.68
C GLY A 147 4.24 7.12 -2.37
N GLY A 148 3.25 6.20 -2.41
CA GLY A 148 2.62 5.63 -1.23
C GLY A 148 3.61 4.86 -0.35
N GLY A 149 4.44 4.02 -0.95
CA GLY A 149 5.49 3.28 -0.22
C GLY A 149 6.48 4.21 0.48
N ILE A 150 6.95 5.26 -0.21
CA ILE A 150 7.86 6.27 0.36
C ILE A 150 7.15 7.04 1.49
N PHE A 151 5.90 7.45 1.29
CA PHE A 151 5.14 8.19 2.30
C PHE A 151 4.95 7.36 3.59
N VAL A 152 4.58 6.08 3.46
CA VAL A 152 4.40 5.20 4.62
C VAL A 152 5.72 4.95 5.35
N THR A 153 6.81 4.72 4.63
CA THR A 153 8.11 4.41 5.26
C THR A 153 8.81 5.62 5.85
N THR A 154 8.57 6.83 5.33
CA THR A 154 9.21 8.05 5.82
C THR A 154 8.33 8.78 6.83
N VAL A 155 7.13 9.20 6.43
CA VAL A 155 6.24 10.03 7.24
C VAL A 155 5.54 9.20 8.31
N VAL A 156 4.86 8.10 7.91
CA VAL A 156 4.07 7.31 8.86
C VAL A 156 4.99 6.59 9.84
N ALA A 157 5.94 5.79 9.36
CA ALA A 157 6.87 5.09 10.26
C ALA A 157 7.70 6.07 11.10
N GLY A 158 8.20 7.15 10.51
CA GLY A 158 8.94 8.20 11.23
C GLY A 158 8.12 8.83 12.35
N SER A 159 6.84 9.14 12.11
CA SER A 159 5.94 9.67 13.14
C SER A 159 5.69 8.67 14.28
N VAL A 160 5.55 7.38 13.98
CA VAL A 160 5.39 6.32 15.00
C VAL A 160 6.65 6.21 15.88
N PHE A 161 7.84 6.27 15.27
CA PHE A 161 9.11 6.26 16.01
C PHE A 161 9.28 7.47 16.94
N LEU A 162 8.77 8.64 16.56
CA LEU A 162 8.86 9.86 17.38
C LEU A 162 7.82 9.89 18.51
N THR A 163 6.66 9.27 18.31
CA THR A 163 5.52 9.40 19.23
C THR A 163 5.47 8.33 20.31
N GLN A 164 6.00 7.13 20.06
CA GLN A 164 5.88 5.99 20.96
C GLN A 164 7.23 5.35 21.27
N PRO A 165 7.62 5.20 22.55
CA PRO A 165 8.76 4.36 22.93
C PRO A 165 8.31 2.89 22.95
N PHE A 166 8.57 2.13 21.89
CA PHE A 166 8.28 0.70 21.83
C PHE A 166 9.56 -0.14 21.68
N LYS A 167 9.55 -1.34 22.27
CA LYS A 167 10.64 -2.32 22.12
C LYS A 167 10.42 -3.12 20.83
N LEU A 168 11.27 -2.89 19.84
CA LEU A 168 11.28 -3.63 18.58
C LEU A 168 11.98 -4.98 18.74
N ALA A 169 11.34 -6.03 18.24
CA ALA A 169 12.02 -7.31 18.04
C ALA A 169 12.98 -7.16 16.84
N ALA A 170 14.28 -7.05 17.13
CA ALA A 170 15.30 -6.74 16.11
C ALA A 170 15.33 -7.74 14.94
N ARG A 171 15.12 -9.04 15.20
CA ARG A 171 15.16 -10.08 14.15
C ARG A 171 14.06 -9.93 13.08
N PRO A 172 12.75 -9.95 13.43
CA PRO A 172 11.70 -9.76 12.43
C PRO A 172 11.74 -8.37 11.79
N PHE A 173 12.08 -7.34 12.55
CA PHE A 173 12.21 -5.98 12.01
C PHE A 173 13.31 -5.89 10.95
N LEU A 174 14.52 -6.39 11.24
CA LEU A 174 15.63 -6.36 10.29
C LEU A 174 15.32 -7.19 9.03
N ARG A 175 14.68 -8.35 9.18
CA ARG A 175 14.19 -9.13 8.03
C ARG A 175 13.26 -8.28 7.15
N ASP A 176 12.24 -7.66 7.74
CA ASP A 176 11.25 -6.90 7.00
C ASP A 176 11.89 -5.69 6.29
N CYS A 177 12.78 -4.97 6.98
CA CYS A 177 13.56 -3.87 6.38
C CYS A 177 14.48 -4.33 5.24
N LEU A 178 15.15 -5.48 5.37
CA LEU A 178 16.03 -6.02 4.33
C LEU A 178 15.26 -6.36 3.07
N PHE A 179 14.15 -7.10 3.20
CA PHE A 179 13.31 -7.45 2.05
C PHE A 179 12.71 -6.22 1.39
N TYR A 180 12.19 -5.28 2.19
CA TYR A 180 11.62 -4.05 1.66
C TYR A 180 12.67 -3.19 0.94
N THR A 181 13.85 -3.00 1.52
CA THR A 181 14.94 -2.24 0.89
C THR A 181 15.43 -2.92 -0.37
N SER A 182 15.53 -4.25 -0.38
CA SER A 182 15.91 -5.01 -1.59
C SER A 182 14.89 -4.82 -2.73
N ALA A 183 13.59 -4.83 -2.41
CA ALA A 183 12.54 -4.55 -3.38
C ALA A 183 12.62 -3.11 -3.90
N GLY A 184 12.87 -2.14 -3.01
CA GLY A 184 13.04 -0.73 -3.38
C GLY A 184 14.25 -0.48 -4.27
N VAL A 185 15.40 -1.09 -3.97
CA VAL A 185 16.60 -1.00 -4.81
C VAL A 185 16.38 -1.63 -6.17
N TRP A 186 15.73 -2.80 -6.23
CA TRP A 186 15.38 -3.42 -7.52
C TRP A 186 14.40 -2.53 -8.31
N ALA A 187 13.35 -2.02 -7.67
CA ALA A 187 12.42 -1.10 -8.31
C ALA A 187 13.16 0.13 -8.89
N PHE A 188 14.02 0.76 -8.09
CA PHE A 188 14.84 1.89 -8.53
C PHE A 188 15.72 1.55 -9.75
N TYR A 189 16.35 0.38 -9.75
CA TYR A 189 17.14 -0.10 -10.89
C TYR A 189 16.30 -0.21 -12.17
N LEU A 190 15.07 -0.69 -12.09
CA LEU A 190 14.16 -0.79 -13.23
C LEU A 190 13.72 0.57 -13.76
N PHE A 191 13.46 1.53 -12.87
CA PHE A 191 13.18 2.91 -13.29
C PHE A 191 14.36 3.53 -14.01
N TYR A 192 15.56 3.31 -13.49
CA TYR A 192 16.78 3.83 -14.10
C TYR A 192 17.04 3.25 -15.50
N THR A 193 16.79 1.95 -15.70
CA THR A 193 16.95 1.29 -17.00
C THR A 193 15.78 1.50 -17.96
N GLY A 194 14.62 1.98 -17.48
CA GLY A 194 13.44 2.26 -18.30
C GLY A 194 12.83 1.04 -19.00
N SER A 195 13.28 -0.17 -18.66
CA SER A 195 12.93 -1.42 -19.36
C SER A 195 12.20 -2.39 -18.43
N LEU A 196 10.88 -2.46 -18.57
CA LEU A 196 10.02 -3.39 -17.84
C LEU A 196 9.78 -4.64 -18.69
N SER A 197 10.34 -5.78 -18.26
CA SER A 197 10.13 -7.08 -18.86
C SER A 197 9.30 -7.97 -17.93
N ILE A 198 8.67 -9.00 -18.48
CA ILE A 198 7.92 -10.00 -17.70
C ILE A 198 8.83 -10.70 -16.69
N ALA A 199 10.11 -10.87 -17.01
CA ALA A 199 11.08 -11.48 -16.09
C ALA A 199 11.24 -10.66 -14.79
N HIS A 200 11.21 -9.32 -14.88
CA HIS A 200 11.25 -8.46 -13.71
C HIS A 200 9.99 -8.59 -12.85
N ALA A 201 8.83 -8.73 -13.47
CA ALA A 201 7.57 -8.96 -12.76
C ALA A 201 7.56 -10.31 -12.02
N ILE A 202 8.02 -11.38 -12.68
CA ILE A 202 8.22 -12.70 -12.04
C ILE A 202 9.20 -12.58 -10.88
N GLY A 203 10.29 -11.81 -11.05
CA GLY A 203 11.26 -11.51 -10.00
C GLY A 203 10.63 -10.93 -8.73
N PHE A 204 9.77 -9.92 -8.85
CA PHE A 204 9.04 -9.35 -7.70
C PHE A 204 8.08 -10.34 -7.05
N ILE A 205 7.39 -11.16 -7.85
CA ILE A 205 6.49 -12.21 -7.31
C ILE A 205 7.30 -13.25 -6.54
N CYS A 206 8.45 -13.69 -7.07
CA CYS A 206 9.35 -14.62 -6.40
C CYS A 206 9.92 -14.01 -5.11
N LEU A 207 10.33 -12.73 -5.13
CA LEU A 207 10.81 -12.01 -3.96
C LEU A 207 9.74 -11.96 -2.86
N TYR A 208 8.49 -11.64 -3.23
CA TYR A 208 7.37 -11.63 -2.30
C TYR A 208 7.05 -13.03 -1.77
N GLY A 209 7.07 -14.06 -2.62
CA GLY A 209 6.90 -15.45 -2.21
C GLY A 209 7.97 -15.89 -1.21
N ALA A 210 9.24 -15.57 -1.47
CA ALA A 210 10.36 -15.84 -0.55
C ALA A 210 10.19 -15.11 0.79
N TYR A 211 9.76 -13.85 0.77
CA TYR A 211 9.42 -13.09 1.97
C TYR A 211 8.35 -13.80 2.80
N ILE A 212 7.22 -14.20 2.18
CA ILE A 212 6.13 -14.90 2.88
C ILE A 212 6.61 -16.22 3.48
N VAL A 213 7.35 -17.04 2.72
CA VAL A 213 7.91 -18.31 3.23
C VAL A 213 8.78 -18.06 4.45
N LEU A 214 9.67 -17.06 4.41
CA LEU A 214 10.53 -16.73 5.55
C LEU A 214 9.74 -16.20 6.75
N VAL A 215 8.69 -15.41 6.52
CA VAL A 215 7.79 -14.94 7.59
C VAL A 215 7.10 -16.10 8.27
N VAL A 216 6.54 -17.02 7.49
CA VAL A 216 5.83 -18.21 8.00
C VAL A 216 6.79 -19.14 8.74
N VAL A 217 7.95 -19.46 8.15
CA VAL A 217 8.98 -20.30 8.78
C VAL A 217 9.48 -19.66 10.08
N SER A 218 9.77 -18.35 10.07
CA SER A 218 10.16 -17.62 11.27
C SER A 218 9.06 -17.63 12.34
N GLY A 219 7.79 -17.55 11.94
CA GLY A 219 6.65 -17.63 12.85
C GLY A 219 6.55 -19.01 13.51
N ILE A 220 6.63 -20.08 12.71
CA ILE A 220 6.58 -21.47 13.21
C ILE A 220 7.75 -21.76 14.15
N LEU A 221 8.97 -21.35 13.78
CA LEU A 221 10.16 -21.51 14.62
C LEU A 221 10.04 -20.75 15.93
N TYR A 222 9.52 -19.53 15.90
CA TYR A 222 9.30 -18.71 17.09
C TYR A 222 8.26 -19.35 18.03
N GLN A 223 7.18 -19.89 17.48
CA GLN A 223 6.15 -20.59 18.27
C GLN A 223 6.69 -21.89 18.89
N LYS A 224 7.48 -22.67 18.14
CA LYS A 224 8.19 -23.84 18.68
C LYS A 224 9.16 -23.48 19.80
N TYR A 225 9.89 -22.38 19.64
CA TYR A 225 10.81 -21.89 20.67
C TYR A 225 10.06 -21.55 21.97
N ILE A 226 8.97 -20.79 21.89
CA ILE A 226 8.16 -20.45 23.08
C ILE A 226 7.60 -21.70 23.76
N CYS A 227 7.00 -22.62 23.01
CA CYS A 227 6.47 -23.85 23.61
C CYS A 227 7.55 -24.74 24.24
N THR A 228 8.78 -24.70 23.72
CA THR A 228 9.91 -25.43 24.31
C THR A 228 10.34 -24.75 25.60
N ASN A 229 10.41 -23.41 25.61
CA ASN A 229 10.85 -22.62 26.75
C ASN A 229 9.86 -22.70 27.93
N GLU A 230 8.56 -22.64 27.68
CA GLU A 230 7.53 -22.85 28.71
C GLU A 230 7.62 -24.25 29.31
N LYS A 231 7.85 -25.28 28.48
CA LYS A 231 8.04 -26.66 28.99
C LYS A 231 9.29 -26.80 29.85
N SER A 232 10.40 -26.13 29.51
CA SER A 232 11.61 -26.15 30.35
C SER A 232 11.39 -25.43 31.68
N GLU A 233 10.72 -24.26 31.69
CA GLU A 233 10.39 -23.56 32.95
C GLU A 233 9.41 -24.35 33.82
N GLU A 234 8.46 -25.06 33.20
CA GLU A 234 7.50 -25.91 33.92
C GLU A 234 8.17 -27.18 34.47
N ASN A 235 9.20 -27.70 33.80
CA ASN A 235 10.00 -28.82 34.27
C ASN A 235 10.93 -28.40 35.43
N GLU A 236 11.58 -27.23 35.36
CA GLU A 236 12.38 -26.68 36.48
C GLU A 236 11.51 -26.46 37.72
N LYS A 237 10.30 -25.89 37.56
CA LYS A 237 9.35 -25.71 38.67
C LYS A 237 8.83 -27.03 39.26
N LYS A 238 8.86 -28.13 38.50
CA LYS A 238 8.50 -29.48 38.99
C LYS A 238 9.66 -30.13 39.74
N GLU A 239 10.90 -29.94 39.29
CA GLU A 239 12.09 -30.42 40.00
C GLU A 239 12.28 -29.69 41.35
N GLU A 240 12.04 -28.37 41.39
CA GLU A 240 12.16 -27.58 42.63
C GLU A 240 11.09 -27.92 43.68
N LYS A 241 9.94 -28.50 43.26
CA LYS A 241 8.84 -28.92 44.15
C LYS A 241 8.90 -30.36 44.62
N SER A 242 9.88 -31.17 44.18
CA SER A 242 10.09 -32.52 44.71
C SER A 242 10.95 -32.44 45.97
N PRO A 243 10.37 -32.54 47.18
CA PRO A 243 11.03 -32.12 48.40
C PRO A 243 12.05 -33.14 48.89
N GLU A 244 13.11 -32.60 49.47
CA GLU A 244 13.89 -33.15 50.57
C GLU A 244 13.14 -34.26 51.36
N LYS A 245 13.40 -35.53 51.01
CA LYS A 245 13.03 -36.68 51.83
C LYS A 245 14.23 -37.61 51.97
N GLY A 246 15.12 -37.20 52.86
CA GLY A 246 16.28 -37.96 53.31
C GLY A 246 16.82 -37.40 54.63
N ARG A 247 15.95 -37.15 55.61
CA ARG A 247 16.39 -36.82 56.96
C ARG A 247 16.93 -38.10 57.62
N LEU A 248 18.24 -38.18 57.86
CA LEU A 248 18.76 -38.96 58.98
C LEU A 248 19.96 -38.25 59.61
N GLN A 249 19.68 -37.48 60.66
CA GLN A 249 20.38 -37.40 61.95
C GLN A 249 19.51 -36.48 62.84
N PRO A 250 19.45 -36.64 64.18
CA PRO A 250 20.46 -37.21 65.07
C PRO A 250 19.91 -38.19 66.14
N ILE A 251 20.80 -38.87 66.89
CA ILE A 251 20.85 -39.00 68.38
C ILE A 251 21.89 -40.08 68.76
N LEU A 252 22.97 -39.60 69.38
CA LEU A 252 23.85 -40.17 70.43
C LEU A 252 23.95 -41.70 70.63
N ALA A 253 25.16 -42.23 70.44
CA ALA A 253 25.87 -43.12 71.36
C ALA A 253 27.38 -42.94 71.17
#